data_AF-A0A3P7KJT6-F1
#
_entry.id   AF-A0A3P7KJT6-F1
#
_cell.length_a   1.000
_cell.length_b   1.000
_cell.length_c   1.000
_cell.angle_alpha   90.00
_cell.angle_beta   90.00
_cell.angle_gamma   90.00
#
_symmetry.space_group_name_H-M   'P 1'
#
loop_
_entity.id
_entity.type
_entity.pdbx_description
1 polymer ?
#
loop_
_entity_poly.entity_id
_entity_poly.type
_entity_poly.pdbx_seq_one_letter_code
_entity_poly.pdbx_strand_id
1 'polypeptide(L)'
;MALMRRKTGNGIKKGSVTQVNVAAKDAPAVLDKNRHVVSYSYGKNQTVLVEYVADPFKDMFQIGRSSEEQIDFTIVDTWLASGSQLASSSGGQSKPRGCGDPHKMISSTISRYACRIIIDRENYDKAFLYAAGFDSVKNIFLGEKATKWMKRNGEMDGLTTNGILILHPNRNTEELSEDDVPPMYVWREVSVDGDIYTLRETRSSSARGALVPEETNMLQDGTLIDLCGATLLWRTADGLRKSPTAQELEMALDRLNAGKPQCPVNLNTLIIPKKKSSKGGGSRQPYVSELFPSSPPGSEGNRFYRFTFDADMCRANTSGAIMHCQTVNNRISAQ
;
A
#
# COMPACT_ATOMS: atom_id res chain seq x y z
N MET A 1 -8.92 -3.73 -4.24
CA MET A 1 -9.72 -2.58 -3.79
C MET A 1 -9.91 -1.63 -4.97
N ALA A 2 -11.13 -1.33 -5.41
CA ALA A 2 -11.34 -0.34 -6.46
C ALA A 2 -11.51 1.05 -5.84
N LEU A 3 -10.80 2.05 -6.36
CA LEU A 3 -10.91 3.44 -5.91
C LEU A 3 -11.76 4.20 -6.94
N MET A 4 -13.05 4.31 -6.62
CA MET A 4 -14.02 4.95 -7.50
C MET A 4 -14.25 6.39 -7.08
N ARG A 5 -14.48 7.27 -8.06
CA ARG A 5 -14.90 8.65 -7.80
C ARG A 5 -16.06 8.67 -6.82
N ARG A 6 -15.91 9.42 -5.73
CA ARG A 6 -16.96 9.54 -4.72
C ARG A 6 -18.12 10.38 -5.26
N LYS A 7 -19.33 10.17 -4.70
CA LYS A 7 -20.50 11.00 -5.02
C LYS A 7 -20.20 12.48 -4.79
N THR A 8 -19.62 12.80 -3.64
CA THR A 8 -19.19 14.15 -3.24
C THR A 8 -17.69 14.15 -2.98
N GLY A 9 -17.00 15.22 -3.40
CA GLY A 9 -15.57 15.39 -3.16
C GLY A 9 -15.27 15.48 -1.67
N ASN A 10 -14.31 14.70 -1.20
CA ASN A 10 -13.85 14.68 0.19
C ASN A 10 -12.36 15.01 0.33
N GLY A 11 -11.75 15.55 -0.73
CA GLY A 11 -10.37 15.94 -0.77
C GLY A 11 -10.04 17.06 0.20
N ILE A 12 -8.76 17.32 0.33
CA ILE A 12 -8.20 18.35 1.20
C ILE A 12 -7.14 19.15 0.46
N LYS A 13 -6.99 20.41 0.87
CA LYS A 13 -5.90 21.29 0.45
C LYS A 13 -5.35 22.03 1.66
N LYS A 14 -4.07 22.37 1.62
CA LYS A 14 -3.43 23.13 2.70
C LYS A 14 -4.15 24.46 2.94
N GLY A 15 -4.30 24.79 4.21
CA GLY A 15 -4.81 26.06 4.72
C GLY A 15 -3.75 26.76 5.56
N SER A 16 -4.16 27.31 6.70
CA SER A 16 -3.32 28.05 7.63
C SER A 16 -2.31 27.18 8.37
N VAL A 17 -1.17 27.78 8.71
CA VAL A 17 -0.19 27.22 9.64
C VAL A 17 -0.21 28.07 10.90
N THR A 18 -0.37 27.45 12.07
CA THR A 18 -0.39 28.14 13.36
C THR A 18 0.52 27.43 14.35
N GLN A 19 1.23 28.20 15.18
CA GLN A 19 1.98 27.66 16.31
C GLN A 19 1.19 27.90 17.59
N VAL A 20 1.00 26.84 18.38
CA VAL A 20 0.24 26.89 19.63
C VAL A 20 1.09 26.42 20.80
N ASN A 21 0.86 27.03 21.96
CA ASN A 21 1.55 26.71 23.21
C ASN A 21 0.78 25.69 24.07
N VAL A 22 0.16 24.71 23.42
CA VAL A 22 -0.62 23.64 24.05
C VAL A 22 -0.29 22.30 23.40
N ALA A 23 -0.65 21.20 24.07
CA ALA A 23 -0.58 19.88 23.47
C ALA A 23 -1.56 19.78 22.28
N ALA A 24 -1.18 19.05 21.24
CA ALA A 24 -1.99 18.92 20.01
C ALA A 24 -3.44 18.52 20.28
N LYS A 25 -3.66 17.58 21.20
CA LYS A 25 -5.00 17.08 21.58
C LYS A 25 -5.92 18.14 22.20
N ASP A 26 -5.35 19.20 22.78
CA ASP A 26 -6.07 20.25 23.48
C ASP A 26 -6.22 21.51 22.59
N ALA A 27 -5.64 21.49 21.38
CA ALA A 27 -5.69 22.62 20.47
C ALA A 27 -7.08 22.77 19.82
N PRO A 28 -7.67 23.97 19.80
CA PRO A 28 -9.02 24.19 19.24
C PRO A 28 -9.19 23.69 17.81
N ALA A 29 -8.17 23.82 16.96
CA ALA A 29 -8.22 23.35 15.57
C ALA A 29 -8.32 21.82 15.45
N VAL A 30 -7.73 21.07 16.39
CA VAL A 30 -7.78 19.59 16.43
C VAL A 30 -9.12 19.11 17.00
N LEU A 31 -9.74 19.89 17.88
CA LEU A 31 -11.07 19.61 18.44
C LEU A 31 -12.20 19.90 17.43
N ASP A 32 -11.94 20.71 16.41
CA ASP A 32 -12.90 21.01 15.35
C ASP A 32 -13.02 19.85 14.36
N LYS A 33 -14.09 19.06 14.52
CA LYS A 33 -14.41 17.90 13.66
C LYS A 33 -14.64 18.25 12.20
N ASN A 34 -14.72 19.52 11.81
CA ASN A 34 -14.89 19.92 10.42
C ASN A 34 -13.56 20.20 9.71
N ARG A 35 -12.44 20.20 10.43
CA ARG A 35 -11.11 20.48 9.86
C ARG A 35 -10.24 19.25 9.91
N HIS A 36 -9.35 19.15 8.93
CA HIS A 36 -8.26 18.21 8.97
C HIS A 36 -7.01 18.94 9.44
N VAL A 37 -6.21 18.33 10.31
CA VAL A 37 -5.03 18.97 10.89
C VAL A 37 -3.84 18.01 10.87
N VAL A 38 -2.66 18.53 10.57
CA VAL A 38 -1.39 17.84 10.83
C VAL A 38 -0.70 18.54 11.99
N SER A 39 -0.47 17.82 13.07
CA SER A 39 0.08 18.31 14.32
C SER A 39 1.56 17.90 14.46
N TYR A 40 2.46 18.86 14.43
CA TYR A 40 3.90 18.68 14.61
C TYR A 40 4.30 19.12 16.03
N SER A 41 4.46 18.15 16.95
CA SER A 41 4.76 18.42 18.35
C SER A 41 6.26 18.38 18.65
N TYR A 42 6.82 19.49 19.14
CA TYR A 42 8.22 19.64 19.52
C TYR A 42 8.47 19.49 21.02
N GLY A 43 7.40 19.62 21.83
CA GLY A 43 7.43 19.43 23.27
C GLY A 43 6.01 19.37 23.83
N LYS A 44 5.88 19.14 25.15
CA LYS A 44 4.59 19.06 25.86
C LYS A 44 3.63 20.21 25.54
N ASN A 45 4.16 21.42 25.34
CA ASN A 45 3.39 22.64 25.12
C ASN A 45 3.86 23.40 23.86
N GLN A 46 4.46 22.74 22.87
CA GLN A 46 4.84 23.40 21.61
C GLN A 46 4.42 22.54 20.44
N THR A 47 3.39 22.97 19.72
CA THR A 47 2.86 22.26 18.56
C THR A 47 2.67 23.24 17.41
N VAL A 48 3.16 22.88 16.22
CA VAL A 48 2.82 23.56 14.97
C VAL A 48 1.68 22.78 14.31
N LEU A 49 0.59 23.48 13.98
CA LEU A 49 -0.60 22.93 13.36
C LEU A 49 -0.66 23.41 11.92
N VAL A 50 -0.77 22.46 10.99
CA VAL A 50 -1.07 22.74 9.59
C VAL A 50 -2.52 22.33 9.36
N GLU A 51 -3.39 23.32 9.18
CA GLU A 51 -4.80 23.11 8.90
C GLU A 51 -4.99 22.80 7.42
N TYR A 52 -5.97 21.95 7.15
CA TYR A 52 -6.41 21.58 5.81
C TYR A 52 -7.89 21.89 5.67
N VAL A 53 -8.21 22.58 4.58
CA VAL A 53 -9.59 22.91 4.21
C VAL A 53 -10.11 21.91 3.18
N ALA A 54 -11.43 21.77 3.10
CA ALA A 54 -12.06 20.89 2.13
C ALA A 54 -11.71 21.32 0.70
N ASP A 55 -11.41 20.32 -0.14
CA ASP A 55 -11.21 20.49 -1.58
C ASP A 55 -12.22 19.59 -2.33
N PRO A 56 -13.34 20.17 -2.82
CA PRO A 56 -14.39 19.40 -3.48
C PRO A 56 -13.97 18.87 -4.87
N PHE A 57 -12.81 19.28 -5.39
CA PHE A 57 -12.27 18.84 -6.68
C PHE A 57 -11.36 17.62 -6.56
N LYS A 58 -11.11 17.14 -5.34
CA LYS A 58 -10.31 15.94 -5.11
C LYS A 58 -11.09 14.91 -4.29
N ASP A 59 -10.71 13.65 -4.45
CA ASP A 59 -11.14 12.56 -3.58
C ASP A 59 -9.94 12.07 -2.78
N MET A 60 -10.11 11.92 -1.47
CA MET A 60 -9.13 11.33 -0.58
C MET A 60 -9.57 9.93 -0.18
N PHE A 61 -8.63 8.98 -0.24
CA PHE A 61 -8.79 7.62 0.24
C PHE A 61 -7.71 7.29 1.25
N GLN A 62 -8.07 6.67 2.37
CA GLN A 62 -7.13 6.32 3.42
C GLN A 62 -6.93 4.82 3.55
N ILE A 63 -5.68 4.46 3.81
CA ILE A 63 -5.26 3.07 3.91
C ILE A 63 -4.54 2.88 5.23
N GLY A 64 -4.81 1.78 5.91
CA GLY A 64 -4.13 1.44 7.16
C GLY A 64 -4.69 0.18 7.78
N ARG A 65 -4.18 -0.20 8.96
CA ARG A 65 -4.68 -1.39 9.67
C ARG A 65 -5.86 -1.13 10.61
N SER A 66 -6.25 0.13 10.82
CA SER A 66 -7.43 0.43 11.65
C SER A 66 -8.70 -0.04 10.94
N SER A 67 -9.67 -0.48 11.73
CA SER A 67 -11.04 -0.80 11.29
C SER A 67 -12.00 0.38 11.45
N GLU A 68 -11.47 1.58 11.72
CA GLU A 68 -12.25 2.81 11.80
C GLU A 68 -12.81 3.21 10.43
N GLU A 69 -14.01 3.80 10.43
CA GLU A 69 -14.81 4.07 9.22
C GLU A 69 -14.10 4.94 8.17
N GLN A 70 -13.20 5.83 8.61
CA GLN A 70 -12.42 6.69 7.71
C GLN A 70 -11.32 5.97 6.93
N ILE A 71 -11.05 4.69 7.23
CA ILE A 71 -10.12 3.86 6.48
C ILE A 71 -10.89 3.17 5.37
N ASP A 72 -10.64 3.59 4.13
CA ASP A 72 -11.28 3.01 2.95
C ASP A 72 -10.74 1.62 2.60
N PHE A 73 -9.47 1.37 2.94
CA PHE A 73 -8.86 0.07 2.71
C PHE A 73 -8.09 -0.39 3.95
N THR A 74 -8.72 -1.29 4.70
CA THR A 74 -8.11 -1.95 5.86
C THR A 74 -7.18 -3.06 5.40
N ILE A 75 -5.92 -3.01 5.85
CA ILE A 75 -4.89 -4.02 5.53
C ILE A 75 -4.39 -4.67 6.83
N VAL A 76 -4.21 -5.98 6.77
CA VAL A 76 -3.57 -6.78 7.83
C VAL A 76 -2.22 -7.27 7.35
N ASP A 77 -1.28 -7.52 8.27
CA ASP A 77 0.06 -7.99 7.92
C ASP A 77 -0.02 -9.28 7.09
N THR A 78 0.80 -9.30 6.04
CA THR A 78 0.93 -10.44 5.13
C THR A 78 1.25 -11.74 5.88
N TRP A 79 2.05 -11.66 6.94
CA TRP A 79 2.43 -12.80 7.76
C TRP A 79 1.27 -13.35 8.60
N LEU A 80 0.39 -12.48 9.09
CA LEU A 80 -0.79 -12.85 9.86
C LEU A 80 -1.88 -13.43 8.96
N ALA A 81 -2.06 -12.89 7.75
CA ALA A 81 -3.00 -13.41 6.77
C ALA A 81 -2.64 -14.85 6.34
N SER A 82 -1.34 -15.12 6.15
CA SER A 82 -0.84 -16.44 5.72
C SER A 82 -0.94 -17.54 6.81
N GLY A 83 -1.01 -17.17 8.09
CA GLY A 83 -1.15 -18.11 9.21
C GLY A 83 -2.60 -18.52 9.53
N SER A 84 -3.59 -17.78 9.02
CA SER A 84 -5.00 -17.97 9.37
C SER A 84 -5.67 -19.17 8.71
N GLN A 85 -5.05 -19.81 7.71
CA GLN A 85 -5.56 -21.05 7.11
C GLN A 85 -5.19 -22.34 7.88
N LEU A 86 -4.38 -22.26 8.94
CA LEU A 86 -4.10 -23.43 9.80
C LEU A 86 -4.86 -23.43 11.14
N ALA A 87 -5.59 -22.36 11.47
CA ALA A 87 -6.28 -22.26 12.77
C ALA A 87 -7.75 -22.73 12.74
N SER A 88 -8.25 -23.25 11.61
CA SER A 88 -9.67 -23.64 11.47
C SER A 88 -9.91 -25.12 11.18
N SER A 89 -8.92 -25.98 11.40
CA SER A 89 -9.10 -27.43 11.26
C SER A 89 -8.22 -28.21 12.22
N SER A 90 -8.70 -28.41 13.45
CA SER A 90 -8.45 -29.63 14.24
C SER A 90 -9.19 -29.56 15.58
N GLY A 91 -10.40 -30.13 15.61
CA GLY A 91 -10.76 -30.95 16.77
C GLY A 91 -9.81 -32.14 16.77
N GLY A 92 -8.96 -32.25 17.79
CA GLY A 92 -7.98 -33.34 17.89
C GLY A 92 -6.86 -32.99 18.84
N GLN A 93 -6.94 -33.52 20.05
CA GLN A 93 -5.92 -33.41 21.09
C GLN A 93 -4.62 -34.10 20.65
N SER A 94 -3.52 -33.35 20.61
CA SER A 94 -2.18 -33.86 20.96
C SER A 94 -1.16 -32.71 21.00
N LYS A 95 -0.72 -32.34 22.21
CA LYS A 95 0.35 -31.37 22.45
C LYS A 95 1.72 -31.99 22.12
N PRO A 96 2.61 -31.31 21.38
CA PRO A 96 4.05 -31.46 21.57
C PRO A 96 4.55 -30.35 22.52
N ARG A 97 5.42 -30.76 23.45
CA ARG A 97 6.13 -29.89 24.39
C ARG A 97 7.24 -29.13 23.64
N GLY A 98 7.21 -27.81 23.70
CA GLY A 98 8.26 -26.92 23.20
C GLY A 98 7.96 -25.48 23.59
N CYS A 99 8.88 -24.87 24.33
CA CYS A 99 8.80 -23.55 24.98
C CYS A 99 8.36 -22.41 24.04
N GLY A 100 7.30 -21.70 24.42
CA GLY A 100 6.86 -20.46 23.78
C GLY A 100 5.50 -20.01 24.32
N ASP A 101 5.49 -18.91 25.08
CA ASP A 101 4.31 -18.27 25.68
C ASP A 101 3.17 -18.04 24.65
N PRO A 102 1.93 -18.53 24.87
CA PRO A 102 0.81 -18.38 23.92
C PRO A 102 0.34 -16.92 23.73
N HIS A 103 0.94 -15.96 24.44
CA HIS A 103 0.62 -14.53 24.37
C HIS A 103 1.61 -13.65 23.61
N LYS A 104 2.58 -14.21 22.87
CA LYS A 104 3.39 -13.39 21.95
C LYS A 104 2.56 -13.02 20.72
N MET A 105 1.55 -12.15 20.92
CA MET A 105 0.82 -11.48 19.85
C MET A 105 1.86 -10.84 18.94
N ILE A 106 1.97 -11.37 17.72
CA ILE A 106 2.81 -10.79 16.68
C ILE A 106 2.22 -9.41 16.40
N SER A 107 2.94 -8.36 16.82
CA SER A 107 2.51 -6.99 16.61
C SER A 107 2.65 -6.65 15.13
N SER A 108 1.59 -6.10 14.55
CA SER A 108 1.61 -5.50 13.22
C SER A 108 2.62 -4.36 13.15
N THR A 109 3.39 -4.30 12.06
CA THR A 109 4.28 -3.17 11.76
C THR A 109 3.60 -2.11 10.87
N ILE A 110 2.41 -2.42 10.34
CA ILE A 110 1.60 -1.51 9.54
C ILE A 110 0.99 -0.44 10.46
N SER A 111 1.01 0.81 9.99
CA SER A 111 0.41 1.93 10.72
C SER A 111 -1.12 1.84 10.70
N ARG A 112 -1.77 2.28 11.80
CA ARG A 112 -3.25 2.34 11.89
C ARG A 112 -3.86 3.20 10.78
N TYR A 113 -3.21 4.32 10.49
CA TYR A 113 -3.53 5.24 9.41
C TYR A 113 -2.23 5.44 8.60
N ALA A 114 -1.99 4.55 7.64
CA ALA A 114 -0.67 4.39 7.01
C ALA A 114 -0.40 5.44 5.94
N CYS A 115 -1.33 5.63 5.01
CA CYS A 115 -1.18 6.61 3.93
C CYS A 115 -2.53 7.13 3.43
N ARG A 116 -2.45 8.20 2.65
CA ARG A 116 -3.55 8.78 1.88
C ARG A 116 -3.22 8.72 0.40
N ILE A 117 -4.24 8.45 -0.41
CA ILE A 117 -4.18 8.66 -1.85
C ILE A 117 -5.20 9.72 -2.20
N ILE A 118 -4.73 10.78 -2.86
CA ILE A 118 -5.56 11.90 -3.29
C ILE A 118 -5.62 11.89 -4.80
N ILE A 119 -6.83 11.85 -5.35
CA ILE A 119 -7.08 11.77 -6.79
C ILE A 119 -7.84 13.00 -7.24
N ASP A 120 -7.43 13.60 -8.34
CA ASP A 120 -8.16 14.69 -8.99
C ASP A 120 -9.46 14.18 -9.64
N ARG A 121 -10.59 14.85 -9.38
CA ARG A 121 -11.91 14.44 -9.88
C ARG A 121 -12.14 14.79 -11.35
N GLU A 122 -11.36 15.70 -11.91
CA GLU A 122 -11.40 16.06 -13.33
C GLU A 122 -10.33 15.32 -14.13
N ASN A 123 -9.24 14.92 -13.46
CA ASN A 123 -8.10 14.27 -14.09
C ASN A 123 -7.71 12.98 -13.34
N TYR A 124 -8.44 11.89 -13.59
CA TYR A 124 -8.33 10.64 -12.84
C TYR A 124 -6.96 9.95 -12.92
N ASP A 125 -6.14 10.31 -13.91
CA ASP A 125 -4.77 9.83 -14.04
C ASP A 125 -3.80 10.49 -13.03
N LYS A 126 -4.24 11.59 -12.39
CA LYS A 126 -3.47 12.30 -11.36
C LYS A 126 -3.87 11.80 -9.96
N ALA A 127 -3.24 10.70 -9.56
CA ALA A 127 -3.33 10.16 -8.20
C ALA A 127 -2.02 10.39 -7.46
N PHE A 128 -2.07 10.91 -6.23
CA PHE A 128 -0.89 11.28 -5.44
C PHE A 128 -0.87 10.55 -4.10
N LEU A 129 0.28 10.01 -3.73
CA LEU A 129 0.50 9.32 -2.46
C LEU A 129 1.03 10.27 -1.39
N TYR A 130 0.52 10.17 -0.17
CA TYR A 130 1.02 10.89 0.99
C TYR A 130 1.16 9.95 2.17
N ALA A 131 2.23 10.11 2.96
CA ALA A 131 2.36 9.34 4.19
C ALA A 131 1.38 9.81 5.27
N ALA A 132 1.06 8.89 6.18
CA ALA A 132 0.04 9.00 7.21
C ALA A 132 -1.40 9.13 6.67
N GLY A 133 -2.36 8.74 7.50
CA GLY A 133 -3.77 9.08 7.35
C GLY A 133 -4.30 9.78 8.60
N PHE A 134 -5.37 10.53 8.44
CA PHE A 134 -6.07 11.18 9.54
C PHE A 134 -6.79 10.15 10.40
N ASP A 135 -6.70 10.35 11.72
CA ASP A 135 -7.43 9.61 12.73
C ASP A 135 -8.90 10.07 12.84
N SER A 136 -9.67 9.46 13.75
CA SER A 136 -11.12 9.70 13.94
C SER A 136 -11.47 11.13 14.36
N VAL A 137 -10.47 11.91 14.79
CA VAL A 137 -10.62 13.35 15.06
C VAL A 137 -10.01 14.20 13.94
N LYS A 138 -9.81 13.62 12.76
CA LYS A 138 -9.25 14.24 11.56
C LYS A 138 -7.85 14.81 11.76
N ASN A 139 -7.04 14.17 12.60
CA ASN A 139 -5.69 14.62 12.92
C ASN A 139 -4.62 13.62 12.46
N ILE A 140 -3.50 14.13 11.95
CA ILE A 140 -2.24 13.38 11.79
C ILE A 140 -1.28 13.91 12.85
N PHE A 141 -0.88 13.06 13.80
CA PHE A 141 -0.01 13.47 14.89
C PHE A 141 1.44 12.97 14.70
N LEU A 142 2.37 13.93 14.61
CA LEU A 142 3.81 13.69 14.64
C LEU A 142 4.36 14.15 16.00
N GLY A 143 4.60 13.19 16.89
CA GLY A 143 5.10 13.45 18.24
C GLY A 143 6.55 13.93 18.28
N GLU A 144 7.04 14.19 19.50
CA GLU A 144 8.39 14.72 19.76
C GLU A 144 9.50 13.94 19.05
N LYS A 145 9.39 12.60 19.04
CA LYS A 145 10.37 11.68 18.42
C LYS A 145 10.24 11.53 16.90
N ALA A 146 9.19 12.05 16.28
CA ALA A 146 9.00 11.97 14.84
C ALA A 146 9.96 12.92 14.12
N THR A 147 10.52 12.46 13.01
CA THR A 147 11.36 13.27 12.12
C THR A 147 10.49 14.30 11.41
N LYS A 148 10.71 15.57 11.69
CA LYS A 148 9.92 16.70 11.20
C LYS A 148 10.80 17.93 11.06
N TRP A 149 10.50 18.78 10.09
CA TRP A 149 11.32 19.93 9.75
C TRP A 149 10.48 21.01 9.06
N MET A 150 11.04 22.21 9.01
CA MET A 150 10.54 23.28 8.15
C MET A 150 11.31 23.22 6.82
N LYS A 151 10.59 23.15 5.71
CA LYS A 151 11.12 23.21 4.35
C LYS A 151 11.70 24.60 4.06
N ARG A 152 12.45 24.72 2.95
CA ARG A 152 13.04 26.01 2.52
C ARG A 152 11.98 27.08 2.21
N ASN A 153 10.78 26.68 1.81
CA ASN A 153 9.65 27.57 1.55
C ASN A 153 8.86 27.96 2.81
N GLY A 154 9.30 27.53 4.00
CA GLY A 154 8.62 27.80 5.28
C GLY A 154 7.50 26.83 5.63
N GLU A 155 7.18 25.87 4.77
CA GLU A 155 6.16 24.86 5.06
C GLU A 155 6.69 23.76 5.99
N MET A 156 5.80 23.15 6.76
CA MET A 156 6.15 22.03 7.64
C MET A 156 5.97 20.68 6.97
N ASP A 157 6.87 19.76 7.27
CA ASP A 157 6.79 18.38 6.80
C ASP A 157 7.38 17.41 7.84
N GLY A 158 7.16 16.13 7.63
CA GLY A 158 7.70 15.08 8.46
C GLY A 158 7.56 13.70 7.86
N LEU A 159 8.18 12.74 8.51
CA LEU A 159 8.07 11.33 8.20
C LEU A 159 7.32 10.59 9.31
N THR A 160 6.56 9.57 8.92
CA THR A 160 5.97 8.62 9.86
C THR A 160 7.07 7.74 10.47
N THR A 161 6.81 7.08 11.60
CA THR A 161 7.85 6.30 12.29
C THR A 161 8.51 5.26 11.39
N ASN A 162 7.73 4.44 10.67
CA ASN A 162 8.25 3.34 9.84
C ASN A 162 8.43 3.69 8.36
N GLY A 163 7.96 4.86 7.94
CA GLY A 163 7.98 5.31 6.55
C GLY A 163 6.96 4.62 5.65
N ILE A 164 6.53 5.34 4.62
CA ILE A 164 5.77 4.80 3.48
C ILE A 164 6.71 4.85 2.28
N LEU A 165 6.99 3.69 1.69
CA LEU A 165 7.91 3.63 0.56
C LEU A 165 7.15 3.53 -0.76
N ILE A 166 7.68 4.17 -1.78
CA ILE A 166 7.16 4.16 -3.14
C ILE A 166 8.26 3.69 -4.10
N LEU A 167 7.89 2.88 -5.09
CA LEU A 167 8.76 2.50 -6.18
C LEU A 167 7.98 2.58 -7.48
N HIS A 168 8.50 3.35 -8.42
CA HIS A 168 8.03 3.36 -9.80
C HIS A 168 8.87 2.38 -10.62
N PRO A 169 8.28 1.32 -11.21
CA PRO A 169 9.03 0.46 -12.12
C PRO A 169 9.44 1.32 -13.33
N ASN A 170 10.74 1.44 -13.57
CA ASN A 170 11.25 2.29 -14.63
C ASN A 170 10.90 1.64 -15.99
N ARG A 171 9.89 2.18 -16.69
CA ARG A 171 9.36 1.61 -17.94
C ARG A 171 10.05 2.14 -19.21
N ASN A 172 10.81 3.23 -19.12
CA ASN A 172 11.40 3.92 -20.26
C ASN A 172 12.89 3.58 -20.47
N THR A 173 13.28 2.33 -20.26
CA THR A 173 14.67 1.89 -20.47
C THR A 173 15.02 1.64 -21.93
N GLU A 174 14.06 1.72 -22.86
CA GLU A 174 14.30 1.38 -24.27
C GLU A 174 15.12 2.44 -25.05
N GLU A 175 15.42 3.60 -24.47
CA GLU A 175 16.17 4.68 -25.14
C GLU A 175 17.48 5.09 -24.42
N LEU A 176 17.91 4.39 -23.36
CA LEU A 176 19.08 4.78 -22.58
C LEU A 176 20.28 3.85 -22.84
N SER A 177 21.46 4.43 -23.08
CA SER A 177 22.74 3.72 -23.18
C SER A 177 23.05 2.95 -21.90
N GLU A 178 23.77 1.82 -21.99
CA GLU A 178 24.08 0.93 -20.85
C GLU A 178 24.69 1.64 -19.63
N ASP A 179 25.39 2.76 -19.85
CA ASP A 179 26.02 3.58 -18.80
C ASP A 179 25.07 4.58 -18.10
N ASP A 180 23.90 4.86 -18.67
CA ASP A 180 22.91 5.85 -18.16
C ASP A 180 21.60 5.19 -17.69
N VAL A 181 21.54 3.85 -17.63
CA VAL A 181 20.35 3.13 -17.17
C VAL A 181 20.13 3.42 -15.68
N PRO A 182 19.09 4.18 -15.30
CA PRO A 182 18.81 4.44 -13.89
C PRO A 182 18.47 3.10 -13.24
N PRO A 183 18.90 2.87 -11.99
CA PRO A 183 18.62 1.61 -11.30
C PRO A 183 17.12 1.31 -11.40
N MET A 184 16.78 0.17 -11.99
CA MET A 184 15.43 -0.14 -12.48
C MET A 184 14.38 -0.22 -11.36
N TYR A 185 14.81 -0.23 -10.09
CA TYR A 185 14.01 -0.50 -8.91
C TYR A 185 14.50 0.31 -7.69
N VAL A 186 14.45 1.64 -7.75
CA VAL A 186 14.79 2.49 -6.59
C VAL A 186 13.55 2.71 -5.72
N TRP A 187 13.65 2.34 -4.45
CA TRP A 187 12.68 2.72 -3.45
C TRP A 187 12.97 4.12 -2.93
N ARG A 188 11.91 4.91 -2.79
CA ARG A 188 11.92 6.20 -2.11
C ARG A 188 10.99 6.21 -0.93
N GLU A 189 11.19 7.15 -0.03
CA GLU A 189 10.29 7.42 1.08
C GLU A 189 9.44 8.66 0.78
N VAL A 190 8.12 8.53 0.96
CA VAL A 190 7.15 9.62 0.78
C VAL A 190 6.91 10.31 2.13
N SER A 191 6.94 11.64 2.16
CA SER A 191 6.66 12.39 3.37
C SER A 191 5.16 12.59 3.64
N VAL A 192 4.84 13.13 4.82
CA VAL A 192 3.45 13.47 5.18
C VAL A 192 2.90 14.56 4.26
N ASP A 193 3.77 15.43 3.77
CA ASP A 193 3.44 16.49 2.83
C ASP A 193 3.57 16.10 1.35
N GLY A 194 4.03 14.88 1.06
CA GLY A 194 4.11 14.30 -0.29
C GLY A 194 5.43 14.55 -1.03
N ASP A 195 6.46 15.08 -0.37
CA ASP A 195 7.81 15.17 -0.94
C ASP A 195 8.45 13.77 -0.99
N ILE A 196 9.37 13.59 -1.94
CA ILE A 196 10.11 12.35 -2.15
C ILE A 196 11.52 12.45 -1.58
N TYR A 197 11.90 11.44 -0.79
CA TYR A 197 13.22 11.33 -0.17
C TYR A 197 13.90 10.00 -0.50
N THR A 198 15.23 9.99 -0.49
CA THR A 198 15.99 8.74 -0.46
C THR A 198 15.62 7.93 0.79
N LEU A 199 15.87 6.63 0.77
CA LEU A 199 15.71 5.81 1.98
C LEU A 199 16.58 6.33 3.13
N ARG A 200 16.10 6.09 4.35
CA ARG A 200 16.91 6.20 5.56
C ARG A 200 17.97 5.09 5.56
N GLU A 201 19.04 5.28 6.31
CA GLU A 201 20.08 4.26 6.49
C GLU A 201 19.51 2.93 7.01
N THR A 202 18.61 3.02 7.99
CA THR A 202 17.84 1.88 8.48
C THR A 202 16.37 2.25 8.58
N ARG A 203 15.48 1.29 8.33
CA ARG A 203 14.03 1.52 8.45
C ARG A 203 13.71 1.94 9.88
N SER A 204 12.87 2.97 9.99
CA SER A 204 12.50 3.60 11.26
C SER A 204 13.58 4.44 11.96
N SER A 205 14.75 4.65 11.34
CA SER A 205 15.75 5.63 11.82
C SER A 205 15.16 7.04 11.91
N SER A 206 15.60 7.85 12.87
CA SER A 206 15.20 9.25 12.94
C SER A 206 15.88 10.13 11.89
N ALA A 207 16.97 9.66 11.29
CA ALA A 207 17.67 10.36 10.22
C ALA A 207 16.91 10.20 8.90
N ARG A 208 16.40 11.32 8.37
CA ARG A 208 15.76 11.38 7.05
C ARG A 208 16.81 11.22 5.94
N GLY A 209 16.43 10.61 4.83
CA GLY A 209 17.19 10.68 3.58
C GLY A 209 17.29 12.07 2.97
N ALA A 210 17.97 12.15 1.83
CA ALA A 210 18.09 13.37 1.03
C ALA A 210 16.80 13.62 0.23
N LEU A 211 16.44 14.89 0.04
CA LEU A 211 15.31 15.28 -0.82
C LEU A 211 15.65 14.96 -2.28
N VAL A 212 14.67 14.45 -3.01
CA VAL A 212 14.77 14.05 -4.43
C VAL A 212 13.76 14.89 -5.22
N PRO A 213 14.05 16.17 -5.52
CA PRO A 213 13.07 17.10 -6.11
C PRO A 213 12.64 16.73 -7.55
N GLU A 214 13.43 15.91 -8.23
CA GLU A 214 13.17 15.41 -9.59
C GLU A 214 12.13 14.28 -9.64
N GLU A 215 11.86 13.62 -8.50
CA GLU A 215 10.88 12.55 -8.41
C GLU A 215 9.55 13.05 -7.82
N THR A 216 8.47 12.34 -8.13
CA THR A 216 7.10 12.72 -7.78
C THR A 216 6.41 11.65 -6.96
N ASN A 217 5.47 12.06 -6.11
CA ASN A 217 4.54 11.17 -5.42
C ASN A 217 3.31 10.80 -6.27
N MET A 218 3.27 11.21 -7.54
CA MET A 218 2.21 10.83 -8.47
C MET A 218 2.32 9.35 -8.86
N LEU A 219 1.28 8.59 -8.57
CA LEU A 219 1.22 7.15 -8.80
C LEU A 219 1.13 6.83 -10.31
N GLN A 220 2.07 6.04 -10.79
CA GLN A 220 2.14 5.55 -12.16
C GLN A 220 1.65 4.10 -12.21
N ASP A 221 1.08 3.66 -13.33
CA ASP A 221 0.67 2.25 -13.47
C ASP A 221 1.82 1.28 -13.17
N GLY A 222 1.61 0.36 -12.24
CA GLY A 222 2.64 -0.57 -11.77
C GLY A 222 3.41 -0.10 -10.54
N THR A 223 3.14 1.09 -10.00
CA THR A 223 3.80 1.59 -8.79
C THR A 223 3.61 0.64 -7.60
N LEU A 224 4.69 0.35 -6.88
CA LEU A 224 4.65 -0.40 -5.63
C LEU A 224 4.64 0.56 -4.44
N ILE A 225 3.84 0.23 -3.42
CA ILE A 225 3.73 1.02 -2.19
C ILE A 225 3.93 0.09 -0.99
N ASP A 226 5.01 0.28 -0.22
CA ASP A 226 5.32 -0.52 0.97
C ASP A 226 4.85 0.21 2.25
N LEU A 227 3.95 -0.44 2.99
CA LEU A 227 3.33 0.05 4.23
C LEU A 227 3.97 -0.51 5.51
N CYS A 228 5.16 -1.09 5.41
CA CYS A 228 5.90 -1.78 6.47
C CYS A 228 5.15 -3.02 6.98
N GLY A 229 4.92 -4.00 6.11
CA GLY A 229 4.25 -5.27 6.44
C GLY A 229 3.31 -5.78 5.33
N ALA A 230 2.97 -4.90 4.40
CA ALA A 230 2.30 -5.22 3.15
C ALA A 230 2.83 -4.30 2.04
N THR A 231 2.92 -4.85 0.82
CA THR A 231 3.21 -4.08 -0.39
C THR A 231 1.96 -4.05 -1.25
N LEU A 232 1.60 -2.88 -1.76
CA LEU A 232 0.47 -2.66 -2.65
C LEU A 232 0.96 -2.43 -4.06
N LEU A 233 0.19 -2.90 -5.04
CA LEU A 233 0.38 -2.61 -6.45
C LEU A 233 -0.68 -1.60 -6.90
N TRP A 234 -0.24 -0.42 -7.27
CA TRP A 234 -1.10 0.54 -7.94
C TRP A 234 -1.27 0.15 -9.41
N ARG A 235 -2.51 0.09 -9.88
CA ARG A 235 -2.80 -0.03 -11.30
C ARG A 235 -3.78 1.06 -11.71
N THR A 236 -3.47 1.73 -12.82
CA THR A 236 -4.41 2.70 -13.39
C THR A 236 -5.57 1.96 -14.05
N ALA A 237 -6.68 2.68 -14.27
CA ALA A 237 -7.80 2.14 -15.04
C ALA A 237 -7.33 1.58 -16.39
N ASP A 238 -6.49 2.36 -17.06
CA ASP A 238 -5.90 2.08 -18.37
C ASP A 238 -4.96 0.88 -18.33
N GLY A 239 -4.08 0.85 -17.33
CA GLY A 239 -3.18 -0.27 -17.11
C GLY A 239 -3.95 -1.57 -16.88
N LEU A 240 -5.08 -1.52 -16.18
CA LEU A 240 -5.91 -2.71 -15.96
C LEU A 240 -6.62 -3.18 -17.20
N ARG A 241 -7.17 -2.26 -18.00
CA ARG A 241 -7.78 -2.60 -19.29
C ARG A 241 -6.77 -3.22 -20.25
N LYS A 242 -5.49 -2.87 -20.11
CA LYS A 242 -4.36 -3.45 -20.85
C LYS A 242 -3.70 -4.63 -20.14
N SER A 243 -4.27 -5.14 -19.04
CA SER A 243 -3.72 -6.32 -18.38
C SER A 243 -3.75 -7.52 -19.34
N PRO A 244 -2.69 -8.36 -19.34
CA PRO A 244 -2.71 -9.60 -20.08
C PRO A 244 -3.90 -10.47 -19.68
N THR A 245 -4.56 -11.04 -20.67
CA THR A 245 -5.56 -12.08 -20.48
C THR A 245 -4.92 -13.38 -20.00
N ALA A 246 -5.70 -14.27 -19.40
CA ALA A 246 -5.21 -15.60 -18.99
C ALA A 246 -4.61 -16.37 -20.18
N GLN A 247 -5.24 -16.25 -21.36
CA GLN A 247 -4.74 -16.87 -22.59
C GLN A 247 -3.38 -16.28 -23.01
N GLU A 248 -3.20 -14.96 -22.94
CA GLU A 248 -1.92 -14.33 -23.24
C GLU A 248 -0.82 -14.74 -22.26
N LEU A 249 -1.15 -14.88 -20.98
CA LEU A 249 -0.23 -15.38 -19.97
C LEU A 249 0.15 -16.85 -20.23
N GLU A 250 -0.81 -17.70 -20.59
CA GLU A 250 -0.56 -19.09 -20.96
C GLU A 250 0.32 -19.19 -22.22
N MET A 251 0.06 -18.35 -23.23
CA MET A 251 0.90 -18.28 -24.43
C MET A 251 2.32 -17.80 -24.11
N ALA A 252 2.47 -16.81 -23.22
CA ALA A 252 3.78 -16.35 -22.78
C ALA A 252 4.54 -17.44 -22.01
N LEU A 253 3.83 -18.19 -21.16
CA LEU A 253 4.38 -19.33 -20.44
C LEU A 253 4.83 -20.45 -21.39
N ASP A 254 4.03 -20.73 -22.42
CA ASP A 254 4.38 -21.71 -23.46
C ASP A 254 5.63 -21.29 -24.24
N ARG A 255 5.72 -20.01 -24.63
CA ARG A 255 6.91 -19.46 -25.29
C ARG A 255 8.15 -19.56 -24.40
N LEU A 256 8.02 -19.24 -23.11
CA LEU A 256 9.12 -19.32 -22.16
C LEU A 256 9.62 -20.77 -22.00
N ASN A 257 8.70 -21.72 -21.82
CA ASN A 257 9.04 -23.14 -21.71
C ASN A 257 9.63 -23.69 -23.02
N ALA A 258 9.15 -23.24 -24.18
CA ALA A 258 9.69 -23.61 -25.49
C ALA A 258 11.13 -23.11 -25.69
N GLY A 259 11.48 -21.98 -25.07
CA GLY A 259 12.84 -21.43 -25.06
C GLY A 259 13.85 -22.25 -24.26
N LYS A 260 13.41 -23.28 -23.52
CA LYS A 260 14.26 -24.18 -22.70
C LYS A 260 15.30 -23.41 -21.85
N PRO A 261 14.87 -22.47 -20.99
CA PRO A 261 15.78 -21.68 -20.17
C PRO A 261 16.65 -22.60 -19.30
N GLN A 262 17.94 -22.31 -19.20
CA GLN A 262 18.89 -23.14 -18.43
C GLN A 262 19.10 -22.56 -17.03
N CYS A 263 19.14 -23.44 -16.03
CA CYS A 263 19.59 -23.10 -14.69
C CYS A 263 21.09 -22.75 -14.75
N PRO A 264 21.50 -21.54 -14.32
CA PRO A 264 22.89 -21.08 -14.47
C PRO A 264 23.90 -21.89 -13.65
N VAL A 265 23.47 -22.64 -12.64
CA VAL A 265 24.36 -23.43 -11.76
C VAL A 265 24.53 -24.87 -12.27
N ASN A 266 23.42 -25.56 -12.53
CA ASN A 266 23.44 -27.00 -12.85
C ASN A 266 23.13 -27.30 -14.33
N LEU A 267 22.91 -26.28 -15.16
CA LEU A 267 22.56 -26.40 -16.59
C LEU A 267 21.37 -27.33 -16.88
N ASN A 268 20.44 -27.43 -15.92
CA ASN A 268 19.18 -28.12 -16.11
C ASN A 268 18.19 -27.19 -16.81
N THR A 269 17.42 -27.73 -17.75
CA THR A 269 16.32 -26.99 -18.38
C THR A 269 15.22 -26.74 -17.37
N LEU A 270 14.89 -25.47 -17.14
CA LEU A 270 13.79 -25.05 -16.28
C LEU A 270 12.48 -25.14 -17.07
N ILE A 271 11.45 -25.68 -16.41
CA ILE A 271 10.08 -25.69 -16.92
C ILE A 271 9.20 -25.07 -15.84
N ILE A 272 8.47 -24.03 -16.21
CA ILE A 272 7.45 -23.43 -15.35
C ILE A 272 6.14 -24.21 -15.56
N PRO A 273 5.63 -24.89 -14.53
CA PRO A 273 4.45 -25.74 -14.67
C PRO A 273 3.18 -24.91 -14.89
N LYS A 274 2.31 -25.37 -15.81
CA LYS A 274 0.93 -24.89 -15.89
C LYS A 274 0.18 -25.35 -14.63
N LYS A 275 -0.48 -24.43 -13.93
CA LYS A 275 -1.26 -24.74 -12.73
C LYS A 275 -2.42 -25.68 -13.12
N LYS A 276 -2.31 -26.97 -12.81
CA LYS A 276 -3.42 -27.92 -12.96
C LYS A 276 -4.45 -27.62 -11.87
N SER A 277 -5.74 -27.61 -12.21
CA SER A 277 -6.82 -27.65 -11.22
C SER A 277 -6.54 -28.79 -10.23
N SER A 278 -6.58 -28.47 -8.94
CA SER A 278 -5.99 -29.27 -7.88
C SER A 278 -6.62 -30.65 -7.72
N LYS A 279 -5.81 -31.70 -7.88
CA LYS A 279 -5.79 -32.84 -6.95
C LYS A 279 -4.34 -33.21 -6.68
N GLY A 280 -3.81 -32.82 -5.51
CA GLY A 280 -2.63 -33.44 -4.92
C GLY A 280 -1.55 -32.49 -4.38
N GLY A 281 -1.31 -32.59 -3.07
CA GLY A 281 0.05 -32.61 -2.49
C GLY A 281 0.72 -31.26 -2.21
N GLY A 282 0.79 -30.90 -0.93
CA GLY A 282 1.48 -29.70 -0.45
C GLY A 282 2.98 -29.69 -0.74
N SER A 283 3.45 -28.60 -1.34
CA SER A 283 4.82 -28.10 -1.14
C SER A 283 4.75 -26.59 -0.90
N ARG A 284 5.53 -26.10 0.06
CA ARG A 284 5.61 -24.68 0.42
C ARG A 284 6.28 -23.92 -0.73
N GLN A 285 5.48 -23.40 -1.65
CA GLN A 285 5.91 -22.39 -2.63
C GLN A 285 5.33 -21.02 -2.25
N PRO A 286 6.02 -19.90 -2.52
CA PRO A 286 5.45 -18.57 -2.37
C PRO A 286 4.30 -18.42 -3.37
N TYR A 287 3.08 -18.28 -2.88
CA TYR A 287 1.91 -18.07 -3.72
C TYR A 287 1.85 -16.60 -4.15
N VAL A 288 1.95 -16.34 -5.46
CA VAL A 288 1.37 -15.13 -6.06
C VAL A 288 -0.09 -15.47 -6.35
N SER A 289 -1.01 -14.88 -5.58
CA SER A 289 -2.44 -15.01 -5.86
C SER A 289 -2.88 -13.85 -6.76
N GLU A 290 -2.92 -14.11 -8.06
CA GLU A 290 -3.81 -13.37 -8.96
C GLU A 290 -5.16 -14.09 -8.98
N LEU A 291 -6.20 -13.37 -8.56
CA LEU A 291 -7.57 -13.86 -8.60
C LEU A 291 -8.07 -13.68 -10.04
N PHE A 292 -8.09 -14.76 -10.81
CA PHE A 292 -8.86 -14.86 -12.04
C PHE A 292 -10.24 -15.48 -11.73
N PRO A 293 -11.33 -14.99 -12.35
CA PRO A 293 -12.63 -15.62 -12.23
C PRO A 293 -12.59 -16.99 -12.92
N SER A 294 -12.99 -18.05 -12.20
CA SER A 294 -13.29 -19.35 -12.78
C SER A 294 -14.67 -19.80 -12.28
N SER A 295 -15.61 -19.94 -13.20
CA SER A 295 -16.93 -20.58 -12.97
C SER A 295 -16.82 -22.06 -13.39
N PRO A 296 -17.52 -23.03 -12.75
CA PRO A 296 -18.87 -23.43 -13.21
C PRO A 296 -19.78 -24.06 -12.09
N PRO A 297 -20.86 -24.81 -12.41
CA PRO A 297 -22.27 -24.51 -12.14
C PRO A 297 -22.81 -25.04 -10.79
N GLY A 298 -23.97 -24.51 -10.39
CA GLY A 298 -24.46 -24.54 -9.01
C GLY A 298 -25.13 -25.81 -8.48
N SER A 299 -25.46 -25.75 -7.19
CA SER A 299 -26.67 -26.32 -6.56
C SER A 299 -26.73 -25.87 -5.09
N GLU A 300 -27.95 -25.69 -4.61
CA GLU A 300 -28.41 -24.99 -3.40
C GLU A 300 -27.89 -25.53 -2.05
N GLY A 301 -27.90 -24.65 -1.02
CA GLY A 301 -28.17 -25.07 0.37
C GLY A 301 -27.29 -24.48 1.48
N ASN A 302 -27.88 -23.59 2.29
CA ASN A 302 -27.54 -23.20 3.67
C ASN A 302 -26.45 -22.15 3.98
N ARG A 303 -26.96 -20.94 4.31
CA ARG A 303 -26.55 -19.95 5.34
C ARG A 303 -25.15 -20.10 5.97
N PHE A 304 -24.20 -19.28 5.50
CA PHE A 304 -23.29 -18.43 6.29
C PHE A 304 -22.80 -17.29 5.37
N TYR A 305 -23.12 -16.03 5.67
CA TYR A 305 -22.71 -14.89 4.84
C TYR A 305 -21.22 -14.58 5.05
N ARG A 306 -20.37 -15.17 4.21
CA ARG A 306 -19.02 -14.70 3.93
C ARG A 306 -19.06 -14.12 2.51
N PHE A 307 -18.79 -12.81 2.40
CA PHE A 307 -18.98 -12.02 1.19
C PHE A 307 -18.27 -12.61 -0.03
N THR A 308 -19.04 -13.22 -0.93
CA THR A 308 -18.68 -13.54 -2.31
C THR A 308 -19.43 -12.57 -3.21
N PHE A 309 -18.72 -11.77 -4.00
CA PHE A 309 -19.34 -10.97 -5.05
C PHE A 309 -19.50 -11.84 -6.30
N ASP A 310 -20.76 -12.16 -6.59
CA ASP A 310 -21.29 -12.49 -7.91
C ASP A 310 -21.06 -11.33 -8.89
N ALA A 311 -20.80 -11.65 -10.16
CA ALA A 311 -20.94 -10.69 -11.24
C ALA A 311 -21.29 -11.39 -12.56
N ASP A 312 -22.58 -11.63 -12.77
CA ASP A 312 -23.19 -11.49 -14.09
C ASP A 312 -23.47 -10.00 -14.34
N MET A 313 -23.22 -9.54 -15.56
CA MET A 313 -23.49 -8.19 -16.09
C MET A 313 -22.81 -7.00 -15.37
N CYS A 314 -21.94 -6.29 -16.10
CA CYS A 314 -22.36 -5.01 -16.68
C CYS A 314 -21.27 -4.42 -17.57
N ARG A 315 -21.63 -4.20 -18.84
CA ARG A 315 -21.15 -3.06 -19.62
C ARG A 315 -21.30 -1.81 -18.75
N ALA A 316 -20.19 -1.24 -18.29
CA ALA A 316 -20.20 0.10 -17.74
C ALA A 316 -18.92 0.81 -18.17
N ASN A 317 -19.11 1.92 -18.88
CA ASN A 317 -18.12 2.98 -19.00
C ASN A 317 -17.70 3.41 -17.58
N THR A 318 -16.60 2.88 -17.04
CA THR A 318 -16.11 3.27 -15.71
C THR A 318 -14.74 3.90 -15.81
N SER A 319 -14.71 5.23 -15.65
CA SER A 319 -13.54 6.08 -15.45
C SER A 319 -13.07 6.00 -13.99
N GLY A 320 -12.33 4.96 -13.59
CA GLY A 320 -11.84 4.82 -12.21
C GLY A 320 -10.58 3.96 -12.09
N ALA A 321 -9.66 4.35 -11.21
CA ALA A 321 -8.44 3.59 -10.91
C ALA A 321 -8.72 2.46 -9.91
N ILE A 322 -8.01 1.34 -9.99
CA ILE A 322 -8.22 0.21 -9.08
C ILE A 322 -6.87 -0.16 -8.46
N MET A 323 -6.83 -0.13 -7.14
CA MET A 323 -5.68 -0.58 -6.38
C MET A 323 -5.73 -2.10 -6.19
N HIS A 324 -4.75 -2.81 -6.72
CA HIS A 324 -4.63 -4.24 -6.49
C HIS A 324 -3.64 -4.50 -5.34
N CYS A 325 -4.10 -5.12 -4.26
CA CYS A 325 -3.18 -5.61 -3.25
C CYS A 325 -2.65 -6.96 -3.72
N GLN A 326 -1.41 -6.99 -4.21
CA GLN A 326 -0.69 -8.25 -4.42
C GLN A 326 0.21 -8.50 -3.22
N THR A 327 -0.04 -9.61 -2.54
CA THR A 327 0.78 -10.08 -1.43
C THR A 327 2.10 -10.62 -1.97
N VAL A 328 3.12 -9.78 -2.07
CA VAL A 328 4.47 -10.22 -2.47
C VAL A 328 5.30 -10.49 -1.21
N ASN A 329 5.55 -11.77 -0.92
CA ASN A 329 6.46 -12.20 0.15
C ASN A 329 7.92 -11.98 -0.28
N ASN A 330 8.40 -10.74 -0.20
CA ASN A 330 9.83 -10.48 -0.34
C ASN A 330 10.50 -10.55 1.03
N ARG A 331 11.06 -11.72 1.37
CA ARG A 331 12.13 -11.79 2.37
C ARG A 331 13.38 -11.19 1.74
N ILE A 332 13.65 -9.91 2.01
CA ILE A 332 15.02 -9.40 1.94
C ILE A 332 15.61 -9.59 3.33
N SER A 333 16.23 -10.74 3.55
CA SER A 333 17.20 -10.87 4.64
C SER A 333 18.52 -10.34 4.14
N ALA A 334 18.93 -9.16 4.63
CA ALA A 334 20.33 -8.78 4.60
C ALA A 334 21.10 -9.79 5.48
N GLN A 335 22.14 -10.41 4.91
CA GLN A 335 23.23 -11.00 5.71
C GLN A 335 24.22 -9.90 6.07
#